data_AF-A0A7S1JD32-F1
#
_entry.id   AF-A0A7S1JD32-F1
#
_cell.length_a   1.000
_cell.length_b   1.000
_cell.length_c   1.000
_cell.angle_alpha   90.00
_cell.angle_beta   90.00
_cell.angle_gamma   90.00
#
_symmetry.space_group_name_H-M   'P 1'
#
loop_
_entity.id
_entity.type
_entity.pdbx_description
1 polymer ?
#
loop_
_entity_poly.entity_id
_entity_poly.type
_entity_poly.pdbx_seq_one_letter_code
_entity_poly.pdbx_strand_id
1 'polypeptide(L)'
;PSPKVSDTVVEPYNCTLSVHQLVENADEVMCIDNEALYDICFRTLKLTTPTFGDLNHLVSAVMSGITCCLRFPGQLNCDLRKLAVNLIPFPRLHFFMVGFSPLTSRGSQ
;
A
#
# COMPACT_ATOMS: atom_id res chain seq x y z
N PRO A 1 -8.42 8.35 2.79
CA PRO A 1 -9.30 9.25 2.00
C PRO A 1 -8.43 10.37 1.43
N SER A 2 -8.40 10.54 0.11
CA SER A 2 -7.61 11.58 -0.54
C SER A 2 -8.47 12.84 -0.71
N PRO A 3 -8.03 14.02 -0.27
CA PRO A 3 -8.79 15.26 -0.46
C PRO A 3 -9.07 15.62 -1.93
N LYS A 4 -8.25 15.13 -2.87
CA LYS A 4 -8.32 15.49 -4.30
C LYS A 4 -8.94 14.42 -5.19
N VAL A 5 -8.97 13.17 -4.72
CA VAL A 5 -9.46 12.00 -5.48
C VAL A 5 -10.64 11.32 -4.78
N SER A 6 -11.18 11.94 -3.71
CA SER A 6 -12.34 11.42 -3.00
C SER A 6 -13.60 11.54 -3.86
N ASP A 7 -14.21 10.39 -4.15
CA ASP A 7 -15.49 10.29 -4.87
C ASP A 7 -16.69 10.45 -3.93
N THR A 8 -16.50 10.34 -2.61
CA THR A 8 -17.61 10.38 -1.64
C THR A 8 -17.38 11.37 -0.50
N VAL A 9 -18.33 12.30 -0.31
CA VAL A 9 -18.27 13.31 0.77
C VAL A 9 -18.28 12.71 2.19
N VAL A 10 -18.66 11.43 2.32
CA VAL A 10 -18.73 10.69 3.60
C VAL A 10 -17.47 9.88 3.91
N GLU A 11 -16.44 9.95 3.07
CA GLU A 11 -15.17 9.27 3.28
C GLU A 11 -14.51 9.52 4.65
N PRO A 12 -14.52 10.75 5.21
CA PRO A 12 -13.96 11.00 6.54
C PRO A 12 -14.70 10.23 7.65
N TYR A 13 -16.03 10.09 7.53
CA TYR A 13 -16.84 9.33 8.49
C TYR A 13 -16.54 7.83 8.40
N ASN A 14 -16.52 7.29 7.18
CA ASN A 14 -16.21 5.88 6.95
C ASN A 14 -14.79 5.53 7.43
N CYS A 15 -13.81 6.40 7.15
CA CYS A 15 -12.43 6.24 7.61
C CYS A 15 -12.36 6.22 9.13
N THR A 16 -12.96 7.21 9.81
CA THR A 16 -12.89 7.30 11.28
C THR A 16 -13.53 6.09 11.96
N LEU A 17 -14.70 5.65 11.49
CA LEU A 17 -15.41 4.49 12.05
C LEU A 17 -14.66 3.17 11.80
N SER A 18 -14.09 2.99 10.61
CA SER A 18 -13.35 1.77 10.26
C SER A 18 -11.99 1.69 10.95
N VAL A 19 -11.25 2.80 11.05
CA VAL A 19 -9.95 2.85 11.73
C VAL A 19 -10.08 2.45 13.19
N HIS A 20 -11.16 2.85 13.88
CA HIS A 20 -11.39 2.43 15.26
C HIS A 20 -11.39 0.90 15.41
N GLN A 21 -12.06 0.19 14.49
CA GLN A 21 -12.11 -1.27 14.49
C GLN A 21 -10.78 -1.91 14.05
N LEU A 22 -10.06 -1.27 13.10
CA LEU A 22 -8.75 -1.74 12.64
C LEU A 22 -7.67 -1.64 13.72
N VAL A 23 -7.75 -0.62 14.60
CA VAL A 23 -6.79 -0.44 15.70
C VAL A 23 -6.87 -1.59 16.72
N GLU A 24 -8.06 -2.17 16.91
CA GLU A 24 -8.28 -3.19 17.94
C GLU A 24 -8.14 -4.62 17.40
N ASN A 25 -8.49 -4.85 16.13
CA ASN A 25 -8.66 -6.20 15.59
C ASN A 25 -7.64 -6.61 14.53
N ALA A 26 -6.90 -5.67 13.93
CA ALA A 26 -5.91 -6.00 12.90
C ALA A 26 -4.51 -6.14 13.52
N ASP A 27 -3.77 -7.16 13.08
CA ASP A 27 -2.37 -7.33 13.47
C ASP A 27 -1.42 -6.44 12.65
N GLU A 28 -1.72 -6.25 11.37
CA GLU A 28 -0.92 -5.45 10.43
C GLU A 28 -1.85 -4.76 9.42
N VAL A 29 -1.65 -3.47 9.18
CA VAL A 29 -2.44 -2.70 8.19
C VAL A 29 -1.51 -2.03 7.19
N MET A 30 -1.63 -2.43 5.92
CA MET A 30 -0.90 -1.79 4.82
C MET A 30 -1.71 -0.61 4.29
N CYS A 31 -1.27 0.61 4.57
CA CYS A 31 -1.96 1.83 4.13
C CYS A 31 -1.55 2.18 2.70
N ILE A 32 -2.55 2.27 1.82
CA ILE A 32 -2.36 2.64 0.41
C ILE A 32 -3.20 3.88 0.12
N ASP A 33 -2.54 4.91 -0.39
CA ASP A 33 -3.18 6.17 -0.77
C ASP A 33 -3.24 6.30 -2.30
N ASN A 34 -4.45 6.45 -2.83
CA ASN A 34 -4.68 6.65 -4.25
C ASN A 34 -4.02 7.94 -4.74
N GLU A 35 -3.98 9.02 -3.96
CA GLU A 35 -3.36 10.28 -4.40
C GLU A 35 -1.86 10.10 -4.65
N ALA A 36 -1.17 9.42 -3.74
CA ALA A 36 0.23 9.09 -3.89
C ALA A 36 0.47 8.19 -5.10
N LEU A 37 -0.40 7.20 -5.34
CA LEU A 37 -0.32 6.35 -6.54
C LEU A 37 -0.54 7.14 -7.84
N TYR A 38 -1.49 8.07 -7.86
CA TYR A 38 -1.72 8.97 -9.00
C TYR A 38 -0.48 9.84 -9.27
N ASP A 39 0.15 10.40 -8.23
CA ASP A 39 1.36 11.21 -8.37
C ASP A 39 2.54 10.37 -8.90
N ILE A 40 2.69 9.12 -8.43
CA ILE A 40 3.70 8.17 -8.93
C ILE A 40 3.48 7.85 -10.42
N CYS A 41 2.24 7.53 -10.81
CA CYS A 41 1.92 7.22 -12.21
C CYS A 41 2.20 8.42 -13.13
N PHE A 42 1.86 9.62 -12.68
CA PHE A 42 2.06 10.83 -13.46
C PHE A 42 3.53 11.25 -13.55
N ARG A 43 4.22 11.37 -12.40
CA ARG A 43 5.60 11.90 -12.34
C ARG A 43 6.66 10.87 -12.73
N THR A 44 6.54 9.63 -12.23
CA THR A 44 7.58 8.61 -12.37
C THR A 44 7.36 7.75 -13.61
N LEU A 45 6.14 7.24 -13.80
CA LEU A 45 5.81 6.40 -14.97
C LEU A 45 5.53 7.23 -16.24
N LYS A 46 5.39 8.56 -16.11
CA LYS A 46 5.11 9.51 -17.20
C LYS A 46 3.83 9.18 -17.96
N LEU A 47 2.82 8.64 -17.27
CA LEU A 47 1.50 8.38 -17.84
C LEU A 47 0.68 9.66 -17.84
N THR A 48 0.22 10.09 -19.02
CA THR A 48 -0.57 11.32 -19.19
C THR A 48 -1.98 11.20 -18.64
N THR A 49 -2.59 10.02 -18.73
CA THR A 49 -3.94 9.72 -18.22
C THR A 49 -3.91 8.43 -17.38
N PRO A 50 -3.48 8.50 -16.11
CA PRO A 50 -3.45 7.33 -15.22
C PRO A 50 -4.88 6.79 -14.99
N THR A 51 -5.04 5.48 -15.16
CA THR A 51 -6.31 4.78 -14.94
C THR A 51 -6.27 3.94 -13.67
N PHE A 52 -7.43 3.55 -13.12
CA PHE A 52 -7.46 2.60 -11.99
C PHE A 52 -6.79 1.26 -12.32
N GLY A 53 -6.71 0.86 -13.60
CA GLY A 53 -5.94 -0.31 -14.01
C GLY A 53 -4.44 -0.17 -13.73
N ASP A 54 -3.87 1.01 -13.99
CA ASP A 54 -2.46 1.31 -13.72
C ASP A 54 -2.17 1.35 -12.21
N LEU A 55 -3.07 1.96 -11.44
CA LEU A 55 -2.97 2.01 -9.98
C LEU A 55 -3.05 0.59 -9.39
N ASN A 56 -4.02 -0.21 -9.81
CA ASN A 56 -4.20 -1.58 -9.34
C ASN A 56 -3.01 -2.47 -9.71
N HIS A 57 -2.37 -2.22 -10.86
CA HIS A 57 -1.14 -2.91 -11.21
C HIS A 57 -0.01 -2.61 -10.21
N LEU A 58 0.19 -1.35 -9.82
CA LEU A 58 1.17 -0.99 -8.79
C LEU A 58 0.86 -1.62 -7.43
N VAL A 59 -0.41 -1.56 -7.00
CA VAL A 59 -0.85 -2.17 -5.75
C VAL A 59 -0.60 -3.68 -5.76
N SER A 60 -0.93 -4.37 -6.86
CA SER A 60 -0.71 -5.80 -6.97
C SER A 60 0.78 -6.18 -6.91
N ALA A 61 1.68 -5.36 -7.48
CA ALA A 61 3.11 -5.57 -7.40
C ALA A 61 3.64 -5.44 -5.97
N VAL A 62 3.19 -4.41 -5.23
CA VAL A 62 3.52 -4.22 -3.80
C VAL A 62 3.04 -5.42 -2.97
N MET A 63 1.77 -5.80 -3.11
CA MET A 63 1.17 -6.91 -2.36
C MET A 63 1.80 -8.26 -2.69
N SER A 64 2.19 -8.46 -3.96
CA SER A 64 2.98 -9.62 -4.37
C SER A 64 4.34 -9.63 -3.66
N GLY A 65 5.03 -8.49 -3.58
CA GLY A 65 6.30 -8.37 -2.85
C GLY A 65 6.18 -8.75 -1.36
N ILE A 66 5.17 -8.20 -0.66
CA ILE A 66 4.92 -8.47 0.76
C ILE A 66 4.67 -9.96 1.03
N THR A 67 3.92 -10.62 0.15
CA THR A 67 3.57 -12.05 0.30
C THR A 67 4.57 -13.00 -0.36
N CYS A 68 5.66 -12.50 -0.94
CA CYS A 68 6.64 -13.30 -1.68
C CYS A 68 7.25 -14.40 -0.80
N CYS A 69 7.58 -14.08 0.45
CA CYS A 69 8.19 -15.00 1.42
C CYS A 69 7.28 -16.18 1.81
N LEU A 70 5.97 -16.09 1.58
CA LEU A 70 5.02 -17.20 1.81
C LEU A 70 4.89 -18.10 0.58
N ARG A 71 5.18 -17.58 -0.62
CA ARG A 71 4.94 -18.26 -1.89
C ARG A 71 6.19 -18.92 -2.46
N PHE A 72 7.37 -18.38 -2.17
CA PHE A 72 8.63 -18.86 -2.70
C PHE A 72 9.66 -19.07 -1.59
N PRO A 73 10.52 -20.09 -1.71
CA PRO A 73 11.61 -20.29 -0.76
C PRO A 73 12.63 -19.16 -0.86
N GLY A 74 12.90 -18.48 0.26
CA GLY A 74 13.96 -17.49 0.38
C GLY A 74 15.08 -17.96 1.30
N GLN A 75 16.31 -17.49 1.06
CA GLN A 75 17.42 -17.72 2.00
C GLN A 75 17.25 -16.90 3.29
N LEU A 76 16.63 -15.72 3.18
CA LEU A 76 16.26 -14.86 4.29
C LEU A 76 14.74 -14.78 4.37
N ASN A 77 14.10 -15.76 5.01
CA ASN A 77 12.65 -15.77 5.17
C ASN A 77 12.24 -14.69 6.19
N CYS A 78 11.42 -13.75 5.72
CA CYS A 78 10.67 -12.80 6.52
C CYS A 78 9.20 -13.19 6.40
N ASP A 79 8.73 -14.07 7.27
CA ASP A 79 7.30 -14.35 7.40
C ASP A 79 6.58 -13.09 7.93
N LEU A 80 5.26 -12.99 7.67
CA LEU A 80 4.47 -11.85 8.11
C LEU A 80 4.59 -11.64 9.64
N ARG A 81 4.57 -12.73 10.41
CA ARG A 81 4.76 -12.63 11.88
C ARG A 81 6.09 -11.96 12.27
N LYS A 82 7.18 -12.21 11.54
CA LYS A 82 8.47 -11.57 11.80
C LYS A 82 8.52 -10.13 11.33
N LEU A 83 7.73 -9.77 10.32
CA LEU A 83 7.49 -8.37 9.95
C LEU A 83 6.82 -7.62 11.12
N ALA A 84 5.70 -8.14 11.64
CA ALA A 84 5.03 -7.59 12.82
C ALA A 84 5.97 -7.44 14.02
N VAL A 85 6.66 -8.52 14.41
CA VAL A 85 7.53 -8.50 15.61
C VAL A 85 8.68 -7.50 15.50
N ASN A 86 9.23 -7.29 14.29
CA ASN A 86 10.36 -6.39 14.11
C ASN A 86 9.96 -4.92 13.95
N LEU A 87 8.79 -4.64 13.36
CA LEU A 87 8.41 -3.29 12.97
C LEU A 87 7.29 -2.67 13.82
N ILE A 88 6.60 -3.46 14.65
CA ILE A 88 5.51 -2.99 15.53
C ILE A 88 6.02 -2.94 16.97
N PRO A 89 6.53 -1.78 17.44
CA PRO A 89 6.99 -1.64 18.83
C PRO A 89 5.83 -1.57 19.84
N PHE A 90 4.63 -1.16 19.40
CA PHE A 90 3.46 -0.99 20.25
C PHE A 90 2.19 -1.54 19.56
N PRO A 91 1.29 -2.24 20.27
CA PRO A 91 0.15 -2.94 19.66
C PRO A 91 -0.85 -2.07 18.87
N ARG A 92 -0.87 -0.75 19.10
CA ARG A 92 -1.76 0.19 18.40
C ARG A 92 -1.10 0.92 17.23
N LEU A 93 0.20 0.70 17.01
CA LEU A 93 1.02 1.36 15.99
C LEU A 93 1.46 0.35 14.92
N HIS A 94 0.49 -0.31 14.31
CA HIS A 94 0.64 -1.39 13.33
C HIS A 94 0.26 -0.99 11.90
N PHE A 95 0.29 0.31 11.61
CA PHE A 95 0.02 0.86 10.29
C PHE A 95 1.32 1.06 9.51
N PHE A 96 1.45 0.34 8.41
CA PHE A 96 2.60 0.41 7.52
C PHE A 96 2.34 1.33 6.34
N MET A 97 3.35 2.14 6.01
CA MET A 97 3.44 2.80 4.71
C MET A 97 4.30 1.95 3.78
N VAL A 98 3.73 1.53 2.67
CA VAL A 98 4.36 0.63 1.71
C VAL A 98 4.92 1.40 0.52
N GLY A 99 6.02 0.90 -0.05
CA GLY A 99 6.67 1.48 -1.23
C GLY A 99 7.23 0.40 -2.13
N PHE A 100 7.36 0.71 -3.42
CA PHE A 100 7.91 -0.19 -4.42
C PHE A 100 8.97 0.51 -5.27
N SER A 101 10.03 -0.22 -5.57
CA SER A 101 11.14 0.21 -6.43
C SER A 101 11.76 -1.03 -7.08
N PRO A 102 12.24 -0.96 -8.34
CA PRO A 102 12.28 0.22 -9.22
C PRO A 102 10.94 0.49 -9.93
N LEU A 103 10.69 1.77 -10.22
CA LEU A 103 9.56 2.22 -11.02
C LEU A 103 10.09 2.81 -12.33
N THR A 104 9.95 2.08 -13.43
CA THR A 104 10.45 2.50 -14.75
C THR A 104 9.30 2.78 -15.70
N SER A 105 9.40 3.90 -16.41
CA SER A 105 8.45 4.24 -17.47
C SER A 105 8.62 3.28 -18.66
N ARG A 106 7.54 3.01 -19.40
CA ARG A 106 7.56 2.14 -20.59
C ARG A 106 8.51 2.63 -21.68
N GLY A 107 8.83 3.93 -21.72
CA GLY A 107 9.79 4.52 -22.66
C GLY A 107 11.25 4.53 -22.17
N SER A 108 11.55 3.84 -21.06
CA SER A 108 12.89 3.78 -20.44
C SER A 108 13.57 2.42 -20.61
N GLN A 109 12.99 1.51 -21.41
CA GLN A 109 13.63 0.25 -21.82
C GLN A 109 14.16 0.35 -23.24
#